data_AF-A0A9D2N8R1-F1
#
_entry.id   AF-A0A9D2N8R1-F1
#
_cell.length_a   1.000
_cell.length_b   1.000
_cell.length_c   1.000
_cell.angle_alpha   90.00
_cell.angle_beta   90.00
_cell.angle_gamma   90.00
#
_symmetry.space_group_name_H-M   'P 1'
#
loop_
_entity.id
_entity.type
_entity.pdbx_description
1 polymer ?
#
loop_
_entity_poly.entity_id
_entity_poly.type
_entity_poly.pdbx_seq_one_letter_code
_entity_poly.pdbx_strand_id
1 'polypeptide(L)'
;MKKCPLCGKEYESGTKCKSCGILLIDMETNRAVSESTEKKSKRRAEVKSEPKIEKSDPEVRGAEEETKEEPKKMDSRSEQSWIQESVFGTSEKQESSSKSEKKNSNITLNPVLAAVGAVVILAAVAVVFIIRGLGQKEEDETAALLAQEKQTEVTDMPEEPELDQEPEPDLSNVTINAYDADYIEISGYVEENAGTLQFVLDTPQNIYLYDNYAQKEEVVEGVSEVSLDPSAPCALEEYEGRQMSVKGDMWKEGSEIVFSPWEVLYADPEQDDPGIHQYQIVTEDCTWYEALTRCTTQGGYLVRISSAEEYQYIVDMLNNGGYTNIHFYLGGRREDNGTEYYWINDQNQFIGDCLNSSDSWAGSYWYQGEPSFRDTGSDAVGEITENVMNLFCVSGTWYLNDSSDDLAGHYPDLLSGKVGYIIEYEE
;
A
#
# COMPACT_ATOMS: atom_id res chain seq x y z
N MET A 1 13.28 -36.93 27.31
CA MET A 1 11.82 -36.64 27.22
C MET A 1 11.60 -35.48 26.28
N LYS A 2 10.42 -35.37 25.68
CA LYS A 2 10.09 -34.31 24.71
C LYS A 2 8.94 -33.47 25.26
N LYS A 3 8.86 -32.18 24.93
CA LYS A 3 7.82 -31.27 25.43
C LYS A 3 7.20 -30.49 24.27
N CYS A 4 5.87 -30.38 24.18
CA CYS A 4 5.27 -29.43 23.23
C CYS A 4 5.60 -28.03 23.75
N PRO A 5 6.26 -27.18 22.93
CA PRO A 5 6.58 -25.81 23.33
C PRO A 5 5.33 -24.98 23.62
N LEU A 6 4.22 -25.28 22.92
CA LEU A 6 2.96 -24.55 23.03
C LEU A 6 2.12 -24.97 24.26
N CYS A 7 1.85 -26.27 24.44
CA CYS A 7 0.94 -26.76 25.49
C CYS A 7 1.66 -27.31 26.73
N GLY A 8 2.99 -27.34 26.74
CA GLY A 8 3.80 -27.79 27.86
C GLY A 8 3.71 -29.28 28.21
N LYS A 9 2.89 -30.07 27.50
CA LYS A 9 2.75 -31.51 27.72
C LYS A 9 4.03 -32.24 27.36
N GLU A 10 4.39 -33.21 28.20
CA GLU A 10 5.56 -34.06 28.02
C GLU A 10 5.18 -35.36 27.30
N TYR A 11 6.08 -35.81 26.43
CA TYR A 11 5.93 -36.96 25.57
C TYR A 11 7.20 -37.82 25.68
N GLU A 12 7.02 -39.13 25.85
CA GLU A 12 8.13 -40.08 25.84
C GLU A 12 8.70 -40.27 24.43
N SER A 13 7.86 -40.16 23.39
CA SER A 13 8.24 -40.30 21.98
C SER A 13 7.25 -39.57 21.05
N GLY A 14 7.66 -39.33 19.79
CA GLY A 14 6.91 -38.55 18.80
C GLY A 14 7.71 -37.38 18.21
N THR A 15 7.33 -36.90 17.02
CA THR A 15 7.89 -35.70 16.38
C THR A 15 6.97 -34.50 16.58
N LYS A 16 5.66 -34.71 16.53
CA LYS A 16 4.61 -33.70 16.69
C LYS A 16 3.77 -33.94 17.94
N CYS A 17 3.28 -32.85 18.52
CA CYS A 17 2.34 -32.90 19.61
C CYS A 17 0.97 -33.37 19.16
N LYS A 18 0.39 -34.32 19.90
CA LYS A 18 -0.95 -34.86 19.61
C LYS A 18 -2.09 -33.88 19.89
N SER A 19 -1.82 -32.79 20.60
CA SER A 19 -2.83 -31.76 20.90
C SER A 19 -2.61 -30.47 20.10
N CYS A 20 -1.35 -30.13 19.81
CA CYS A 20 -0.97 -28.83 19.25
C CYS A 20 -0.46 -28.93 17.80
N GLY A 21 -0.23 -30.14 17.25
CA GLY A 21 0.32 -30.34 15.89
C GLY A 21 1.80 -29.95 15.72
N ILE A 22 2.30 -29.06 16.56
CA ILE A 22 3.65 -28.49 16.53
C ILE A 22 4.72 -29.52 16.89
N LEU A 23 5.91 -29.34 16.32
CA LEU A 23 7.09 -30.14 16.62
C LEU A 23 7.44 -30.07 18.10
N LEU A 24 7.65 -31.25 18.69
CA LEU A 24 8.08 -31.38 20.07
C LEU A 24 9.55 -30.95 20.20
N ILE A 25 9.89 -30.33 21.32
CA ILE A 25 11.28 -30.01 21.67
C ILE A 25 11.84 -31.16 22.51
N ASP A 26 13.00 -31.67 22.12
CA ASP A 26 13.77 -32.61 22.94
C ASP A 26 14.39 -31.86 24.12
N MET A 27 14.05 -32.28 25.34
CA MET A 27 14.43 -31.55 26.56
C MET A 27 15.90 -31.70 26.95
N GLU A 28 16.63 -32.66 26.38
CA GLU A 28 18.07 -32.83 26.64
C GLU A 28 18.91 -31.93 25.72
N THR A 29 18.46 -31.77 24.47
CA THR A 29 19.16 -30.99 23.46
C THR A 29 18.60 -29.59 23.25
N ASN A 30 17.41 -29.31 23.80
CA ASN A 30 16.62 -28.09 23.60
C ASN A 30 16.40 -27.74 22.12
N ARG A 31 16.21 -28.77 21.27
CA ARG A 31 16.01 -28.63 19.82
C ARG A 31 14.71 -29.31 19.39
N ALA A 32 14.06 -28.75 18.37
CA ALA A 32 12.90 -29.38 17.75
C ALA A 32 13.26 -30.74 17.16
N VAL A 33 12.37 -31.72 17.35
CA VAL A 33 12.57 -33.08 16.87
C VAL A 33 12.26 -33.11 15.36
N SER A 34 13.27 -33.28 14.51
CA SER A 34 13.09 -33.36 13.06
C SER A 34 12.59 -34.74 12.60
N GLU A 35 11.83 -34.77 11.51
CA GLU A 35 11.50 -36.00 10.79
C GLU A 35 12.73 -36.47 10.00
N SER A 36 13.51 -37.38 10.56
CA SER A 36 14.64 -37.95 9.83
C SER A 36 14.15 -38.87 8.71
N THR A 37 14.26 -38.43 7.46
CA THR A 37 14.40 -39.37 6.34
C THR A 37 15.82 -39.90 6.33
N GLU A 38 15.98 -41.18 6.65
CA GLU A 38 17.27 -41.87 6.55
C GLU A 38 17.77 -41.87 5.09
N LYS A 39 18.77 -41.05 4.77
CA LYS A 39 19.74 -41.37 3.72
C LYS A 39 21.17 -41.19 4.23
N LYS A 40 21.80 -42.32 4.51
CA LYS A 40 23.24 -42.50 4.73
C LYS A 40 24.04 -41.79 3.64
N SER A 41 24.91 -40.86 4.04
CA SER A 41 26.08 -40.47 3.26
C SER A 41 27.26 -40.26 4.20
N LYS A 42 28.12 -41.28 4.25
CA LYS A 42 29.44 -41.21 4.86
C LYS A 42 30.30 -40.26 4.02
N ARG A 43 30.81 -39.17 4.59
CA ARG A 43 32.17 -38.70 4.27
C ARG A 43 32.86 -38.15 5.52
N ARG A 44 33.99 -38.82 5.79
CA ARG A 44 35.05 -38.47 6.74
C ARG A 44 36.00 -37.49 6.03
N ALA A 45 36.34 -36.38 6.69
CA ALA A 45 37.62 -35.71 6.50
C ALA A 45 37.95 -34.92 7.78
N GLU A 46 39.11 -35.25 8.34
CA GLU A 46 39.78 -34.60 9.47
C GLU A 46 40.24 -33.18 9.08
N VAL A 47 40.36 -32.25 10.06
CA VAL A 47 41.64 -31.67 10.53
C VAL A 47 41.41 -30.38 11.36
N LYS A 48 41.79 -30.51 12.65
CA LYS A 48 42.56 -29.61 13.54
C LYS A 48 42.17 -28.13 13.80
N SER A 49 42.08 -27.92 15.13
CA SER A 49 42.73 -26.88 15.96
C SER A 49 42.14 -25.46 16.00
N GLU A 50 41.44 -25.19 17.10
CA GLU A 50 41.29 -23.88 17.73
C GLU A 50 42.62 -23.42 18.38
N PRO A 51 42.90 -22.11 18.41
CA PRO A 51 43.71 -21.51 19.46
C PRO A 51 42.85 -20.81 20.51
N LYS A 52 43.17 -21.07 21.78
CA LYS A 52 42.77 -20.33 22.97
C LYS A 52 43.11 -18.85 22.85
N ILE A 53 42.23 -17.97 23.29
CA ILE A 53 42.59 -16.61 23.71
C ILE A 53 42.22 -16.45 25.19
N GLU A 54 43.21 -15.98 25.93
CA GLU A 54 43.26 -15.77 27.36
C GLU A 54 42.28 -14.68 27.83
N LYS A 55 41.83 -14.88 29.07
CA LYS A 55 41.16 -13.90 29.91
C LYS A 55 42.12 -12.78 30.28
N SER A 56 41.65 -11.55 30.26
CA SER A 56 42.20 -10.47 31.08
C SER A 56 41.08 -9.48 31.46
N ASP A 57 40.63 -9.58 32.71
CA ASP A 57 40.20 -8.41 33.49
C ASP A 57 41.43 -7.90 34.28
N PRO A 58 41.47 -6.61 34.62
CA PRO A 58 41.30 -6.29 36.03
C PRO A 58 40.44 -5.05 36.33
N GLU A 59 39.48 -5.27 37.22
CA GLU A 59 39.21 -4.54 38.47
C GLU A 59 39.26 -2.99 38.58
N VAL A 60 38.07 -2.47 38.94
CA VAL A 60 37.76 -1.70 40.19
C VAL A 60 37.95 -0.17 40.21
N ARG A 61 36.80 0.51 40.37
CA ARG A 61 36.44 1.55 41.39
C ARG A 61 35.13 2.19 40.91
N GLY A 62 34.07 2.41 41.68
CA GLY A 62 33.77 2.26 43.11
C GLY A 62 32.46 3.05 43.35
N ALA A 63 31.68 2.66 44.37
CA ALA A 63 30.79 3.47 45.24
C ALA A 63 29.82 4.50 44.57
N GLU A 64 28.53 4.61 44.86
CA GLU A 64 27.83 4.62 46.16
C GLU A 64 26.29 4.71 45.97
N GLU A 65 25.54 4.22 46.97
CA GLU A 65 24.23 4.63 47.52
C GLU A 65 23.01 4.90 46.60
N GLU A 66 21.98 4.05 46.67
CA GLU A 66 20.79 4.17 47.55
C GLU A 66 19.95 5.45 47.32
N THR A 67 18.77 5.28 46.75
CA THR A 67 17.53 5.73 47.41
C THR A 67 16.30 5.07 46.79
N LYS A 68 15.33 4.86 47.66
CA LYS A 68 14.18 3.96 47.56
C LYS A 68 12.95 4.83 47.72
N GLU A 69 12.06 4.88 46.73
CA GLU A 69 10.72 5.44 46.92
C GLU A 69 9.66 4.48 46.35
N GLU A 70 8.83 3.96 47.26
CA GLU A 70 7.53 3.35 46.95
C GLU A 70 6.52 4.44 46.57
N PRO A 71 5.44 4.09 45.85
CA PRO A 71 4.16 4.70 46.13
C PRO A 71 3.11 3.70 46.64
N LYS A 72 2.29 4.23 47.53
CA LYS A 72 1.25 3.59 48.32
C LYS A 72 0.02 3.21 47.48
N LYS A 73 -0.59 2.09 47.85
CA LYS A 73 -1.99 1.74 47.56
C LYS A 73 -2.96 2.77 48.13
N MET A 74 -4.01 3.10 47.37
CA MET A 74 -5.27 3.57 47.92
C MET A 74 -6.43 3.06 47.03
N ASP A 75 -7.50 2.61 47.70
CA ASP A 75 -8.57 1.74 47.23
C ASP A 75 -9.93 2.48 47.20
N SER A 76 -10.78 2.10 46.23
CA SER A 76 -12.25 2.27 46.13
C SER A 76 -12.79 3.72 46.05
N ARG A 77 -13.89 4.05 45.35
CA ARG A 77 -15.18 3.34 45.26
C ARG A 77 -16.13 4.02 44.24
N SER A 78 -16.85 3.20 43.48
CA SER A 78 -18.23 3.32 42.95
C SER A 78 -18.74 4.61 42.29
N GLU A 79 -19.28 4.45 41.07
CA GLU A 79 -20.70 4.75 40.78
C GLU A 79 -21.21 3.88 39.59
N GLN A 80 -22.45 3.40 39.71
CA GLN A 80 -23.16 2.49 38.79
C GLN A 80 -24.51 3.10 38.40
N SER A 81 -25.02 2.63 37.24
CA SER A 81 -26.38 2.72 36.67
C SER A 81 -26.66 3.96 35.79
N TRP A 82 -27.28 3.84 34.60
CA TRP A 82 -28.44 3.00 34.25
C TRP A 82 -28.42 2.39 32.83
N ILE A 83 -29.14 1.27 32.75
CA ILE A 83 -29.43 0.35 31.66
C ILE A 83 -30.60 0.87 30.79
N GLN A 84 -30.61 0.55 29.49
CA GLN A 84 -31.85 0.07 28.84
C GLN A 84 -31.58 -1.12 27.90
N GLU A 85 -32.20 -2.25 28.27
CA GLU A 85 -32.37 -3.45 27.46
C GLU A 85 -33.40 -3.21 26.34
N SER A 86 -33.21 -3.88 25.21
CA SER A 86 -34.34 -4.49 24.51
C SER A 86 -33.89 -5.80 23.88
N VAL A 87 -34.68 -6.82 24.15
CA VAL A 87 -34.40 -8.24 24.00
C VAL A 87 -35.49 -8.87 23.09
N PHE A 88 -35.09 -9.92 22.37
CA PHE A 88 -35.86 -11.00 21.72
C PHE A 88 -36.47 -10.80 20.32
N GLY A 89 -36.10 -11.75 19.44
CA GLY A 89 -36.84 -12.16 18.24
C GLY A 89 -36.09 -13.20 17.41
N THR A 90 -36.21 -14.49 17.75
CA THR A 90 -35.60 -15.66 17.09
C THR A 90 -36.38 -16.23 15.90
N SER A 91 -35.65 -16.98 15.05
CA SER A 91 -36.07 -18.04 14.09
C SER A 91 -36.64 -17.56 12.73
N GLU A 92 -36.38 -18.16 11.56
CA GLU A 92 -36.22 -19.58 11.18
C GLU A 92 -35.32 -19.78 9.93
N LYS A 93 -34.93 -21.05 9.73
CA LYS A 93 -34.23 -21.67 8.59
C LYS A 93 -34.88 -21.41 7.23
N GLN A 94 -34.06 -21.37 6.17
CA GLN A 94 -34.37 -22.07 4.91
C GLN A 94 -33.11 -22.44 4.11
N GLU A 95 -32.92 -23.74 3.88
CA GLU A 95 -32.14 -24.27 2.74
C GLU A 95 -32.93 -24.01 1.44
N SER A 96 -32.24 -23.62 0.36
CA SER A 96 -32.53 -24.18 -0.96
C SER A 96 -31.42 -23.87 -1.95
N SER A 97 -30.94 -24.92 -2.63
CA SER A 97 -30.19 -24.82 -3.87
C SER A 97 -31.03 -24.15 -4.97
N SER A 98 -30.44 -23.29 -5.80
CA SER A 98 -30.66 -23.38 -7.25
C SER A 98 -29.60 -22.62 -8.05
N LYS A 99 -29.30 -23.22 -9.19
CA LYS A 99 -28.39 -22.77 -10.24
C LYS A 99 -29.17 -21.84 -11.19
N SER A 100 -28.42 -20.95 -11.85
CA SER A 100 -28.66 -20.41 -13.20
C SER A 100 -29.12 -18.94 -13.37
N GLU A 101 -28.44 -18.32 -14.34
CA GLU A 101 -28.92 -17.36 -15.35
C GLU A 101 -28.68 -15.85 -15.16
N LYS A 102 -27.82 -15.35 -16.06
CA LYS A 102 -27.61 -13.96 -16.44
C LYS A 102 -28.94 -13.31 -16.83
N LYS A 103 -29.21 -12.10 -16.30
CA LYS A 103 -30.23 -11.20 -16.83
C LYS A 103 -29.62 -9.84 -17.14
N ASN A 104 -29.66 -9.48 -18.42
CA ASN A 104 -29.54 -8.10 -18.89
C ASN A 104 -30.72 -7.29 -18.36
N SER A 105 -30.45 -6.16 -17.71
CA SER A 105 -31.45 -5.14 -17.40
C SER A 105 -31.46 -4.09 -18.51
N ASN A 106 -32.59 -3.99 -19.22
CA ASN A 106 -32.92 -2.81 -20.03
C ASN A 106 -33.38 -1.70 -19.08
N ILE A 107 -32.68 -0.56 -19.07
CA ILE A 107 -33.12 0.66 -18.40
C ILE A 107 -34.09 1.39 -19.33
N THR A 108 -35.31 1.63 -18.84
CA THR A 108 -36.33 2.44 -19.51
C THR A 108 -36.13 3.91 -19.10
N LEU A 109 -35.72 4.75 -20.05
CA LEU A 109 -35.60 6.20 -19.83
C LEU A 109 -36.94 6.92 -19.98
N ASN A 110 -37.19 7.85 -19.04
CA ASN A 110 -38.39 8.67 -18.90
C ASN A 110 -38.44 9.79 -19.98
N PRO A 111 -39.54 9.98 -20.74
CA PRO A 111 -39.57 10.83 -21.94
C PRO A 111 -39.49 12.36 -21.73
N VAL A 112 -39.26 12.84 -20.50
CA VAL A 112 -39.19 14.28 -20.21
C VAL A 112 -37.76 14.84 -20.26
N LEU A 113 -36.73 13.99 -20.17
CA LEU A 113 -35.32 14.43 -20.24
C LEU A 113 -34.73 14.50 -21.65
N ALA A 114 -35.35 13.85 -22.64
CA ALA A 114 -34.91 13.91 -24.05
C ALA A 114 -35.31 15.23 -24.76
N ALA A 115 -36.30 15.96 -24.24
CA ALA A 115 -36.80 17.19 -24.86
C ALA A 115 -35.92 18.43 -24.55
N VAL A 116 -35.23 18.46 -23.41
CA VAL A 116 -34.38 19.60 -23.03
C VAL A 116 -33.02 19.56 -23.75
N GLY A 117 -32.45 18.36 -23.96
CA GLY A 117 -31.20 18.19 -24.69
C GLY A 117 -31.31 18.52 -26.20
N ALA A 118 -32.45 18.21 -26.83
CA ALA A 118 -32.66 18.49 -28.26
C ALA A 118 -32.82 19.99 -28.57
N VAL A 119 -33.38 20.78 -27.64
CA VAL A 119 -33.57 22.23 -27.84
C VAL A 119 -32.24 23.00 -27.72
N VAL A 120 -31.34 22.56 -26.84
CA VAL A 120 -30.00 23.18 -26.68
C VAL A 120 -29.10 22.87 -27.89
N ILE A 121 -29.16 21.64 -28.43
CA ILE A 121 -28.39 21.26 -29.62
C ILE A 121 -28.93 21.97 -30.88
N LEU A 122 -30.25 22.12 -31.03
CA LEU A 122 -30.83 22.87 -32.16
C LEU A 122 -30.57 24.38 -32.07
N ALA A 123 -30.51 24.96 -30.86
CA ALA A 123 -30.13 26.36 -30.68
C ALA A 123 -28.65 26.61 -31.02
N ALA A 124 -27.75 25.68 -30.67
CA ALA A 124 -26.33 25.77 -31.00
C ALA A 124 -26.09 25.65 -32.53
N VAL A 125 -26.81 24.75 -33.21
CA VAL A 125 -26.73 24.62 -34.68
C VAL A 125 -27.29 25.85 -35.40
N ALA A 126 -28.35 26.48 -34.88
CA ALA A 126 -28.89 27.72 -35.45
C ALA A 126 -27.93 28.91 -35.32
N VAL A 127 -27.18 29.03 -34.21
CA VAL A 127 -26.18 30.10 -34.01
C VAL A 127 -24.99 29.93 -34.96
N VAL A 128 -24.54 28.71 -35.22
CA VAL A 128 -23.47 28.42 -36.20
C VAL A 128 -23.91 28.75 -37.63
N PHE A 129 -25.18 28.52 -37.98
CA PHE A 129 -25.72 28.89 -39.31
C PHE A 129 -25.96 30.39 -39.47
N ILE A 130 -26.29 31.13 -38.41
CA ILE A 130 -26.41 32.60 -38.46
C ILE A 130 -25.04 33.26 -38.60
N ILE A 131 -24.00 32.75 -37.91
CA ILE A 131 -22.63 33.27 -38.03
C ILE A 131 -22.03 32.96 -39.41
N ARG A 132 -22.34 31.80 -40.02
CA ARG A 132 -21.93 31.47 -41.40
C ARG A 132 -22.78 32.14 -42.49
N GLY A 133 -23.99 32.63 -42.17
CA GLY A 133 -24.92 33.24 -43.13
C GLY A 133 -24.82 34.75 -43.29
N LEU A 134 -24.03 35.44 -42.44
CA LEU A 134 -23.85 36.90 -42.50
C LEU A 134 -22.62 37.34 -43.32
N GLY A 135 -21.84 36.40 -43.85
CA GLY A 135 -20.61 36.69 -44.62
C GLY A 135 -20.76 36.74 -46.14
N GLN A 136 -21.96 36.57 -46.69
CA GLN A 136 -22.19 36.58 -48.14
C GLN A 136 -23.54 37.21 -48.48
N LYS A 137 -23.58 38.54 -48.56
CA LYS A 137 -24.59 39.28 -49.34
C LYS A 137 -24.27 40.77 -49.37
N GLU A 138 -23.21 41.12 -50.07
CA GLU A 138 -23.05 42.48 -50.59
C GLU A 138 -22.27 42.50 -51.92
N GLU A 139 -22.42 41.46 -52.75
CA GLU A 139 -21.88 41.42 -54.11
C GLU A 139 -22.82 40.62 -55.02
N ASP A 140 -24.00 41.17 -55.36
CA ASP A 140 -24.79 40.60 -56.47
C ASP A 140 -25.80 41.57 -57.11
N GLU A 141 -25.52 42.88 -57.12
CA GLU A 141 -26.34 43.88 -57.85
C GLU A 141 -25.53 44.77 -58.83
N THR A 142 -24.29 44.42 -59.16
CA THR A 142 -23.46 45.16 -60.12
C THR A 142 -22.88 44.30 -61.25
N ALA A 143 -23.42 43.10 -61.48
CA ALA A 143 -22.96 42.21 -62.56
C ALA A 143 -23.71 42.38 -63.90
N ALA A 144 -24.57 43.40 -64.06
CA ALA A 144 -25.42 43.54 -65.26
C ALA A 144 -25.33 44.90 -65.98
N LEU A 145 -24.32 45.74 -65.73
CA LEU A 145 -24.24 47.06 -66.36
C LEU A 145 -22.91 47.46 -67.02
N LEU A 146 -21.93 46.57 -67.17
CA LEU A 146 -20.68 46.91 -67.86
C LEU A 146 -20.19 45.78 -68.79
N ALA A 147 -21.08 45.31 -69.66
CA ALA A 147 -20.70 44.58 -70.86
C ALA A 147 -20.74 45.54 -72.06
N GLN A 148 -19.81 46.50 -72.12
CA GLN A 148 -19.45 47.16 -73.38
C GLN A 148 -18.19 48.02 -73.21
N GLU A 149 -17.22 47.79 -74.12
CA GLU A 149 -16.10 48.67 -74.50
C GLU A 149 -14.97 48.79 -73.46
N LYS A 150 -13.67 48.73 -73.74
CA LYS A 150 -12.81 48.70 -74.93
C LYS A 150 -11.37 48.52 -74.41
N GLN A 151 -10.46 47.99 -75.23
CA GLN A 151 -9.01 47.91 -74.97
C GLN A 151 -8.45 49.20 -74.35
N THR A 152 -7.49 49.12 -73.40
CA THR A 152 -6.06 49.54 -73.53
C THR A 152 -5.36 49.51 -72.14
N GLU A 153 -4.07 49.15 -72.18
CA GLU A 153 -2.96 49.54 -71.28
C GLU A 153 -2.64 48.71 -70.02
N VAL A 154 -1.43 48.13 -70.08
CA VAL A 154 -0.73 47.39 -69.02
C VAL A 154 -0.17 48.41 -68.03
N THR A 155 -0.40 48.21 -66.74
CA THR A 155 0.32 48.91 -65.67
C THR A 155 0.59 47.90 -64.55
N ASP A 156 1.87 47.73 -64.21
CA ASP A 156 2.37 46.88 -63.11
C ASP A 156 1.65 47.20 -61.79
N MET A 157 1.11 46.18 -61.13
CA MET A 157 0.69 46.22 -59.73
C MET A 157 1.73 45.47 -58.88
N PRO A 158 2.06 45.98 -57.68
CA PRO A 158 3.11 45.41 -56.84
C PRO A 158 2.68 44.06 -56.24
N GLU A 159 3.64 43.12 -56.14
CA GLU A 159 3.52 41.86 -55.41
C GLU A 159 3.02 42.09 -53.97
N GLU A 160 2.02 41.33 -53.55
CA GLU A 160 1.62 41.23 -52.15
C GLU A 160 2.79 40.67 -51.32
N PRO A 161 3.06 41.19 -50.12
CA PRO A 161 4.15 40.69 -49.29
C PRO A 161 3.86 39.24 -48.89
N GLU A 162 4.83 38.35 -49.16
CA GLU A 162 4.83 36.98 -48.65
C GLU A 162 4.71 37.04 -47.12
N LEU A 163 3.67 36.40 -46.57
CA LEU A 163 3.49 36.25 -45.14
C LEU A 163 4.62 35.33 -44.66
N ASP A 164 5.62 35.89 -43.95
CA ASP A 164 6.70 35.12 -43.34
C ASP A 164 6.10 34.00 -42.49
N GLN A 165 6.18 32.74 -42.97
CA GLN A 165 5.80 31.57 -42.20
C GLN A 165 6.82 31.43 -41.07
N GLU A 166 6.36 31.42 -39.82
CA GLU A 166 7.25 31.14 -38.69
C GLU A 166 7.94 29.79 -38.90
N PRO A 167 9.24 29.67 -38.61
CA PRO A 167 9.96 28.42 -38.83
C PRO A 167 9.37 27.32 -37.94
N GLU A 168 9.06 26.16 -38.53
CA GLU A 168 8.61 24.99 -37.78
C GLU A 168 9.67 24.56 -36.75
N PRO A 169 9.24 24.06 -35.57
CA PRO A 169 10.16 23.62 -34.53
C PRO A 169 11.00 22.41 -34.99
N ASP A 170 12.28 22.38 -34.59
CA ASP A 170 13.16 21.24 -34.84
C ASP A 170 12.82 20.09 -33.88
N LEU A 171 12.26 19.01 -34.42
CA LEU A 171 11.84 17.84 -33.64
C LEU A 171 12.92 16.75 -33.52
N SER A 172 14.13 16.98 -34.04
CA SER A 172 15.16 15.93 -34.18
C SER A 172 15.69 15.37 -32.86
N ASN A 173 15.56 16.12 -31.76
CA ASN A 173 16.03 15.75 -30.43
C ASN A 173 14.89 15.53 -29.41
N VAL A 174 13.63 15.54 -29.86
CA VAL A 174 12.44 15.39 -29.01
C VAL A 174 12.37 13.96 -28.46
N THR A 175 12.26 13.85 -27.15
CA THR A 175 12.09 12.58 -26.44
C THR A 175 10.63 12.33 -26.06
N ILE A 176 9.84 13.39 -25.87
CA ILE A 176 8.40 13.33 -25.58
C ILE A 176 7.66 14.24 -26.55
N ASN A 177 6.73 13.69 -27.34
CA ASN A 177 5.77 14.46 -28.11
C ASN A 177 4.45 14.50 -27.33
N ALA A 178 4.21 15.60 -26.61
CA ALA A 178 2.96 15.84 -25.88
C ALA A 178 1.91 16.60 -26.70
N TYR A 179 2.29 17.14 -27.86
CA TYR A 179 1.39 17.92 -28.73
C TYR A 179 0.47 17.03 -29.58
N ASP A 180 1.04 16.03 -30.24
CA ASP A 180 0.30 15.15 -31.15
C ASP A 180 -0.19 13.87 -30.48
N ALA A 181 0.34 13.55 -29.30
CA ALA A 181 0.00 12.32 -28.63
C ALA A 181 -1.36 12.42 -27.94
N ASP A 182 -2.14 11.34 -28.03
CA ASP A 182 -3.39 11.21 -27.25
C ASP A 182 -3.12 11.24 -25.74
N TYR A 183 -1.90 10.86 -25.34
CA TYR A 183 -1.35 10.95 -23.98
C TYR A 183 0.15 10.71 -23.98
N ILE A 184 0.81 11.12 -22.90
CA ILE A 184 2.20 10.77 -22.61
C ILE A 184 2.28 9.81 -21.42
N GLU A 185 3.35 9.02 -21.38
CA GLU A 185 3.74 8.22 -20.23
C GLU A 185 5.10 8.73 -19.75
N ILE A 186 5.18 9.12 -18.48
CA ILE A 186 6.41 9.62 -17.87
C ILE A 186 6.74 8.83 -16.61
N SER A 187 8.04 8.69 -16.34
CA SER A 187 8.57 8.01 -15.16
C SER A 187 9.38 8.98 -14.31
N GLY A 188 9.25 8.84 -13.00
CA GLY A 188 9.82 9.77 -12.04
C GLY A 188 9.22 9.61 -10.65
N TYR A 189 9.28 10.66 -9.85
CA TYR A 189 8.68 10.72 -8.51
C TYR A 189 8.09 12.10 -8.24
N VAL A 190 7.22 12.18 -7.24
CA VAL A 190 6.65 13.44 -6.78
C VAL A 190 7.42 13.95 -5.58
N GLU A 191 7.70 15.24 -5.54
CA GLU A 191 8.39 15.92 -4.44
C GLU A 191 7.72 17.27 -4.14
N GLU A 192 7.57 17.59 -2.85
CA GLU A 192 7.12 18.92 -2.41
C GLU A 192 8.29 19.92 -2.41
N ASN A 193 8.19 20.97 -3.22
CA ASN A 193 9.17 22.06 -3.25
C ASN A 193 8.49 23.40 -2.92
N ALA A 194 8.86 23.97 -1.77
CA ALA A 194 8.36 25.27 -1.29
C ALA A 194 6.83 25.39 -1.20
N GLY A 195 6.12 24.29 -0.89
CA GLY A 195 4.66 24.28 -0.77
C GLY A 195 3.91 23.90 -2.06
N THR A 196 4.63 23.54 -3.12
CA THR A 196 4.05 23.12 -4.41
C THR A 196 4.61 21.74 -4.78
N LEU A 197 3.72 20.80 -5.09
CA LEU A 197 4.11 19.49 -5.58
C LEU A 197 4.55 19.55 -7.03
N GLN A 198 5.67 18.91 -7.32
CA GLN A 198 6.25 18.80 -8.66
C GLN A 198 6.51 17.34 -8.99
N PHE A 199 6.45 17.02 -10.27
CA PHE A 199 6.88 15.72 -10.78
C PHE A 199 8.31 15.83 -11.32
N VAL A 200 9.23 15.10 -10.72
CA VAL A 200 10.64 15.05 -11.11
C VAL A 200 10.85 13.85 -12.02
N LEU A 201 11.30 14.10 -13.24
CA LEU A 201 11.52 13.09 -14.26
C LEU A 201 12.84 12.32 -14.00
N ASP A 202 12.85 11.01 -14.29
CA ASP A 202 14.03 10.15 -14.12
C ASP A 202 15.28 10.66 -14.85
N THR A 203 15.06 11.24 -16.03
CA THR A 203 16.10 11.85 -16.85
C THR A 203 15.56 13.10 -17.51
N PRO A 204 16.39 14.13 -17.72
CA PRO A 204 15.97 15.33 -18.44
C PRO A 204 15.42 14.99 -19.84
N GLN A 205 14.28 15.56 -20.18
CA GLN A 205 13.54 15.31 -21.43
C GLN A 205 13.54 16.53 -22.33
N ASN A 206 13.48 16.31 -23.64
CA ASN A 206 13.20 17.35 -24.63
C ASN A 206 11.75 17.17 -25.08
N ILE A 207 10.89 18.13 -24.76
CA ILE A 207 9.44 17.97 -24.83
C ILE A 207 8.88 18.88 -25.91
N TYR A 208 8.18 18.30 -26.88
CA TYR A 208 7.38 19.03 -27.86
C TYR A 208 5.94 19.16 -27.35
N LEU A 209 5.47 20.38 -27.15
CA LEU A 209 4.19 20.68 -26.49
C LEU A 209 3.56 21.98 -27.03
N TYR A 210 2.31 22.22 -26.64
CA TYR A 210 1.62 23.48 -26.91
C TYR A 210 1.78 24.47 -25.74
N ASP A 211 2.19 25.70 -26.04
CA ASP A 211 2.19 26.82 -25.10
C ASP A 211 0.87 27.59 -25.20
N ASN A 212 0.02 27.44 -24.18
CA ASN A 212 -1.28 28.12 -24.10
C ASN A 212 -1.14 29.64 -23.93
N TYR A 213 -0.04 30.14 -23.37
CA TYR A 213 0.18 31.57 -23.20
C TYR A 213 0.68 32.20 -24.51
N ALA A 214 1.65 31.58 -25.16
CA ALA A 214 2.20 32.05 -26.42
C ALA A 214 1.34 31.68 -27.64
N GLN A 215 0.37 30.78 -27.47
CA GLN A 215 -0.54 30.28 -28.51
C GLN A 215 0.20 29.63 -29.68
N LYS A 216 1.25 28.86 -29.38
CA LYS A 216 2.09 28.19 -30.39
C LYS A 216 2.63 26.86 -29.87
N GLU A 217 3.04 26.01 -30.79
CA GLU A 217 3.83 24.82 -30.50
C GLU A 217 5.31 25.20 -30.30
N GLU A 218 5.99 24.50 -29.38
CA GLU A 218 7.42 24.67 -29.16
C GLU A 218 8.08 23.43 -28.56
N VAL A 219 9.41 23.37 -28.69
CA VAL A 219 10.25 22.35 -28.06
C VAL A 219 10.97 22.98 -26.88
N VAL A 220 10.79 22.39 -25.70
CA VAL A 220 11.52 22.78 -24.48
C VAL A 220 12.54 21.69 -24.16
N GLU A 221 13.82 22.06 -24.12
CA GLU A 221 14.93 21.12 -23.92
C GLU A 221 15.34 20.99 -22.44
N GLY A 222 15.76 19.80 -22.05
CA GLY A 222 16.37 19.55 -20.73
C GLY A 222 15.42 19.68 -19.54
N VAL A 223 14.13 19.42 -19.74
CA VAL A 223 13.10 19.46 -18.70
C VAL A 223 13.31 18.32 -17.71
N SER A 224 13.60 18.64 -16.46
CA SER A 224 13.77 17.68 -15.36
C SER A 224 12.60 17.65 -14.39
N GLU A 225 11.83 18.72 -14.34
CA GLU A 225 10.72 18.90 -13.40
C GLU A 225 9.54 19.56 -14.12
N VAL A 226 8.33 19.15 -13.74
CA VAL A 226 7.07 19.70 -14.25
C VAL A 226 6.11 19.94 -13.09
N SER A 227 5.29 20.98 -13.21
CA SER A 227 4.27 21.30 -12.22
C SER A 227 3.06 20.39 -12.40
N LEU A 228 2.43 19.97 -11.31
CA LEU A 228 1.21 19.17 -11.37
C LEU A 228 -0.03 20.06 -11.52
N ASP A 229 -0.94 19.70 -12.42
CA ASP A 229 -2.25 20.36 -12.51
C ASP A 229 -3.07 20.02 -11.26
N PRO A 230 -3.46 21.00 -10.42
CA PRO A 230 -4.29 20.76 -9.24
C PRO A 230 -5.72 20.28 -9.59
N SER A 231 -6.11 20.38 -10.85
CA SER A 231 -7.40 19.92 -11.38
C SER A 231 -7.33 18.51 -11.97
N ALA A 232 -6.15 17.88 -11.93
CA ALA A 232 -5.93 16.58 -12.52
C ALA A 232 -6.88 15.51 -11.94
N PRO A 233 -7.37 14.55 -12.75
CA PRO A 233 -8.21 13.46 -12.26
C PRO A 233 -7.54 12.56 -11.22
N CYS A 234 -6.21 12.51 -11.21
CA CYS A 234 -5.41 11.68 -10.32
C CYS A 234 -4.59 12.54 -9.36
N ALA A 235 -4.81 12.32 -8.07
CA ALA A 235 -4.06 12.93 -6.97
C ALA A 235 -2.74 12.18 -6.78
N LEU A 236 -1.60 12.82 -7.05
CA LEU A 236 -0.29 12.19 -6.86
C LEU A 236 0.36 12.51 -5.50
N GLU A 237 -0.31 13.32 -4.67
CA GLU A 237 0.10 13.66 -3.30
C GLU A 237 0.39 12.40 -2.47
N GLU A 238 -0.45 11.37 -2.60
CA GLU A 238 -0.30 10.12 -1.86
C GLU A 238 0.91 9.29 -2.29
N TYR A 239 1.57 9.65 -3.39
CA TYR A 239 2.73 8.97 -3.96
C TYR A 239 4.04 9.74 -3.76
N GLU A 240 4.07 10.73 -2.87
CA GLU A 240 5.26 11.52 -2.60
C GLU A 240 6.49 10.65 -2.26
N GLY A 241 7.62 10.96 -2.90
CA GLY A 241 8.89 10.24 -2.75
C GLY A 241 8.93 8.85 -3.39
N ARG A 242 7.82 8.34 -3.95
CA ARG A 242 7.75 7.01 -4.56
C ARG A 242 8.07 7.07 -6.05
N GLN A 243 8.87 6.12 -6.52
CA GLN A 243 9.10 5.95 -7.94
C GLN A 243 7.81 5.49 -8.62
N MET A 244 7.46 6.10 -9.76
CA MET A 244 6.20 5.82 -10.46
C MET A 244 6.31 5.99 -11.97
N SER A 245 5.38 5.36 -12.69
CA SER A 245 5.07 5.63 -14.09
C SER A 245 3.60 6.05 -14.19
N VAL A 246 3.37 7.20 -14.82
CA VAL A 246 2.07 7.87 -14.84
C VAL A 246 1.75 8.30 -16.26
N LYS A 247 0.49 8.13 -16.66
CA LYS A 247 -0.01 8.74 -17.89
C LYS A 247 -0.68 10.07 -17.62
N GLY A 248 -0.64 10.94 -18.61
CA GLY A 248 -1.40 12.19 -18.58
C GLY A 248 -1.19 13.04 -19.81
N ASP A 249 -1.62 14.28 -19.69
CA ASP A 249 -1.45 15.34 -20.68
C ASP A 249 -0.41 16.34 -20.18
N MET A 250 0.31 16.97 -21.12
CA MET A 250 1.32 17.97 -20.77
C MET A 250 1.26 19.16 -21.72
N TRP A 251 1.34 20.35 -21.16
CA TRP A 251 1.33 21.61 -21.90
C TRP A 251 2.17 22.64 -21.15
N LYS A 252 2.29 23.84 -21.74
CA LYS A 252 3.00 24.95 -21.12
C LYS A 252 2.07 26.13 -20.86
N GLU A 253 2.22 26.69 -19.66
CA GLU A 253 1.54 27.92 -19.21
C GLU A 253 2.60 28.98 -18.90
N GLY A 254 2.94 29.79 -19.91
CA GLY A 254 3.92 30.86 -19.75
C GLY A 254 5.35 30.33 -19.58
N SER A 255 5.86 30.25 -18.36
CA SER A 255 7.20 29.69 -18.06
C SER A 255 7.16 28.29 -17.47
N GLU A 256 6.00 27.80 -17.07
CA GLU A 256 5.84 26.53 -16.38
C GLU A 256 5.33 25.46 -17.33
N ILE A 257 5.92 24.27 -17.24
CA ILE A 257 5.39 23.08 -17.90
C ILE A 257 4.47 22.40 -16.90
N VAL A 258 3.23 22.16 -17.32
CA VAL A 258 2.16 21.59 -16.49
C VAL A 258 1.86 20.18 -16.98
N PHE A 259 1.79 19.24 -16.05
CA PHE A 259 1.39 17.86 -16.27
C PHE A 259 0.08 17.55 -15.54
N SER A 260 -0.91 17.06 -16.27
CA SER A 260 -2.19 16.59 -15.72
C SER A 260 -2.25 15.07 -15.73
N PRO A 261 -1.91 14.39 -14.62
CA PRO A 261 -2.00 12.94 -14.51
C PRO A 261 -3.46 12.46 -14.46
N TRP A 262 -3.72 11.33 -15.11
CA TRP A 262 -5.06 10.72 -15.09
C TRP A 262 -5.08 9.23 -14.70
N GLU A 263 -3.92 8.55 -14.74
CA GLU A 263 -3.78 7.10 -14.48
C GLU A 263 -2.34 6.82 -14.04
N VAL A 264 -2.17 6.31 -12.81
CA VAL A 264 -0.90 5.73 -12.35
C VAL A 264 -0.82 4.30 -12.88
N LEU A 265 0.18 4.03 -13.71
CA LEU A 265 0.40 2.68 -14.28
C LEU A 265 1.13 1.77 -13.31
N TYR A 266 2.06 2.37 -12.58
CA TYR A 266 2.90 1.71 -11.58
C TYR A 266 3.37 2.75 -10.57
N ALA A 267 3.42 2.36 -9.31
CA ALA A 267 4.17 3.05 -8.28
C ALA A 267 4.83 2.02 -7.38
N ASP A 268 6.01 2.35 -6.88
CA ASP A 268 6.63 1.60 -5.81
C ASP A 268 5.66 1.53 -4.61
N PRO A 269 5.67 0.40 -3.88
CA PRO A 269 4.86 0.28 -2.68
C PRO A 269 5.24 1.39 -1.70
N GLU A 270 4.26 1.83 -0.90
CA GLU A 270 4.54 2.62 0.28
C GLU A 270 5.57 1.89 1.17
N GLN A 271 6.49 2.65 1.77
CA GLN A 271 7.53 2.10 2.63
C GLN A 271 7.23 2.50 4.07
N ASP A 272 7.56 1.59 4.98
CA ASP A 272 7.37 1.79 6.41
C ASP A 272 8.48 2.68 7.01
N ASP A 273 8.20 3.44 8.07
CA ASP A 273 9.25 4.19 8.78
C ASP A 273 10.15 3.20 9.56
N PRO A 274 11.46 3.12 9.26
CA PRO A 274 12.37 2.20 9.94
C PRO A 274 12.69 2.57 11.40
N GLY A 275 12.09 3.63 11.93
CA GLY A 275 12.29 4.15 13.28
C GLY A 275 11.80 3.24 14.41
N ILE A 276 12.22 3.57 15.63
CA ILE A 276 11.59 3.05 16.85
C ILE A 276 10.50 4.03 17.24
N HIS A 277 9.28 3.52 17.33
CA HIS A 277 8.07 4.30 17.57
C HIS A 277 7.59 4.25 19.02
N GLN A 278 6.46 4.89 19.29
CA GLN A 278 5.75 4.68 20.55
C GLN A 278 4.84 3.46 20.41
N TYR A 279 4.86 2.56 21.41
CA TYR A 279 4.05 1.34 21.38
C TYR A 279 3.14 1.24 22.60
N GLN A 280 1.91 0.77 22.37
CA GLN A 280 0.95 0.43 23.40
C GLN A 280 0.57 -1.05 23.31
N ILE A 281 0.70 -1.77 24.42
CA ILE A 281 0.32 -3.18 24.52
C ILE A 281 -1.13 -3.28 24.98
N VAL A 282 -1.94 -4.05 24.26
CA VAL A 282 -3.32 -4.37 24.65
C VAL A 282 -3.48 -5.88 24.76
N THR A 283 -3.98 -6.36 25.90
CA THR A 283 -4.28 -7.78 26.14
C THR A 283 -5.79 -7.98 26.23
N GLU A 284 -6.38 -8.44 25.15
CA GLU A 284 -7.82 -8.71 25.03
C GLU A 284 -8.04 -9.77 23.96
N ASP A 285 -8.95 -10.71 24.21
CA ASP A 285 -9.42 -11.65 23.19
C ASP A 285 -10.23 -10.87 22.15
N CYS A 286 -9.70 -10.76 20.95
CA CYS A 286 -10.38 -10.20 19.78
C CYS A 286 -9.86 -10.87 18.51
N THR A 287 -10.52 -10.59 17.40
CA THR A 287 -10.01 -10.94 16.08
C THR A 287 -8.93 -9.96 15.62
N TRP A 288 -8.15 -10.34 14.61
CA TRP A 288 -7.15 -9.47 13.99
C TRP A 288 -7.79 -8.21 13.38
N TYR A 289 -8.95 -8.34 12.72
CA TYR A 289 -9.66 -7.20 12.13
C TYR A 289 -10.23 -6.24 13.19
N GLU A 290 -10.67 -6.76 14.34
CA GLU A 290 -11.06 -5.92 15.47
C GLU A 290 -9.84 -5.19 16.05
N ALA A 291 -8.69 -5.86 16.18
CA ALA A 291 -7.46 -5.24 16.62
C ALA A 291 -7.03 -4.11 15.66
N LEU A 292 -7.05 -4.35 14.35
CA LEU A 292 -6.78 -3.35 13.32
C LEU A 292 -7.69 -2.13 13.47
N THR A 293 -8.99 -2.35 13.55
CA THR A 293 -9.99 -1.28 13.70
C THR A 293 -9.75 -0.45 14.96
N ARG A 294 -9.34 -1.09 16.06
CA ARG A 294 -9.08 -0.41 17.34
C ARG A 294 -7.78 0.40 17.32
N CYS A 295 -6.75 -0.08 16.62
CA CYS A 295 -5.52 0.67 16.41
C CYS A 295 -5.80 1.93 15.60
N THR A 296 -6.44 1.79 14.43
CA THR A 296 -6.72 2.92 13.52
C THR A 296 -7.67 3.94 14.14
N THR A 297 -8.67 3.51 14.92
CA THR A 297 -9.57 4.41 15.65
C THR A 297 -8.83 5.26 16.70
N GLN A 298 -7.68 4.78 17.20
CA GLN A 298 -6.83 5.51 18.15
C GLN A 298 -5.75 6.37 17.46
N GLY A 299 -5.75 6.43 16.12
CA GLY A 299 -4.72 7.13 15.35
C GLY A 299 -3.36 6.44 15.36
N GLY A 300 -3.35 5.11 15.55
CA GLY A 300 -2.15 4.29 15.43
C GLY A 300 -2.36 3.11 14.50
N TYR A 301 -1.37 2.25 14.41
CA TYR A 301 -1.31 1.10 13.51
C TYR A 301 -1.19 -0.19 14.31
N LEU A 302 -1.65 -1.31 13.76
CA LEU A 302 -1.14 -2.59 14.26
C LEU A 302 0.36 -2.61 13.96
N VAL A 303 1.17 -2.90 14.98
CA VAL A 303 2.62 -2.74 14.88
C VAL A 303 3.21 -3.40 13.64
N ARG A 304 4.06 -2.67 12.93
CA ARG A 304 4.83 -3.11 11.78
C ARG A 304 6.28 -3.02 12.20
N ILE A 305 6.97 -4.16 12.12
CA ILE A 305 8.37 -4.22 12.54
C ILE A 305 9.21 -4.11 11.28
N SER A 306 10.02 -3.08 11.23
CA SER A 306 10.81 -2.68 10.05
C SER A 306 12.26 -3.16 10.11
N SER A 307 12.75 -3.53 11.31
CA SER A 307 14.16 -3.87 11.53
C SER A 307 14.39 -4.88 12.66
N ALA A 308 15.58 -5.47 12.68
CA ALA A 308 16.04 -6.34 13.76
C ALA A 308 16.19 -5.59 15.09
N GLU A 309 16.58 -4.32 15.02
CA GLU A 309 16.72 -3.40 16.15
C GLU A 309 15.36 -3.09 16.78
N GLU A 310 14.36 -2.77 15.97
CA GLU A 310 12.99 -2.53 16.42
C GLU A 310 12.35 -3.80 16.99
N TYR A 311 12.56 -4.94 16.32
CA TYR A 311 12.14 -6.25 16.83
C TYR A 311 12.67 -6.49 18.25
N GLN A 312 13.96 -6.23 18.47
CA GLN A 312 14.57 -6.43 19.79
C GLN A 312 14.01 -5.45 20.83
N TYR A 313 13.76 -4.19 20.44
CA TYR A 313 13.12 -3.21 21.31
C TYR A 313 11.74 -3.66 21.79
N ILE A 314 10.89 -4.12 20.86
CA ILE A 314 9.56 -4.67 21.18
C ILE A 314 9.69 -5.91 22.06
N VAL A 315 10.60 -6.83 21.75
CA VAL A 315 10.84 -8.04 22.57
C VAL A 315 11.24 -7.69 24.00
N ASP A 316 12.14 -6.73 24.19
CA ASP A 316 12.57 -6.28 25.52
C ASP A 316 11.41 -5.64 26.29
N MET A 317 10.60 -4.82 25.62
CA MET A 317 9.38 -4.25 26.19
C MET A 317 8.40 -5.36 26.65
N LEU A 318 8.16 -6.37 25.81
CA LEU A 318 7.26 -7.48 26.13
C LEU A 318 7.78 -8.35 27.28
N ASN A 319 9.09 -8.61 27.32
CA ASN A 319 9.74 -9.36 28.40
C ASN A 319 9.67 -8.61 29.73
N ASN A 320 9.98 -7.31 29.73
CA ASN A 320 9.93 -6.46 30.93
C ASN A 320 8.50 -6.32 31.47
N GLY A 321 7.50 -6.33 30.58
CA GLY A 321 6.09 -6.32 30.94
C GLY A 321 5.53 -7.69 31.39
N GLY A 322 6.31 -8.78 31.27
CA GLY A 322 5.89 -10.11 31.68
C GLY A 322 4.88 -10.76 30.74
N TYR A 323 4.86 -10.39 29.46
CA TYR A 323 3.87 -10.82 28.48
C TYR A 323 4.20 -12.13 27.75
N THR A 324 5.13 -12.93 28.27
CA THR A 324 5.65 -14.15 27.62
C THR A 324 4.60 -15.27 27.39
N ASN A 325 3.39 -15.11 27.90
CA ASN A 325 2.28 -16.06 27.74
C ASN A 325 1.13 -15.53 26.86
N ILE A 326 1.34 -14.39 26.18
CA ILE A 326 0.36 -13.74 25.30
C ILE A 326 0.82 -13.86 23.85
N HIS A 327 -0.14 -14.07 22.94
CA HIS A 327 0.03 -14.02 21.49
C HIS A 327 -0.43 -12.66 20.99
N PHE A 328 0.49 -11.89 20.40
CA PHE A 328 0.20 -10.53 19.95
C PHE A 328 0.00 -10.47 18.45
N TYR A 329 -1.18 -10.03 17.99
CA TYR A 329 -1.36 -9.67 16.59
C TYR A 329 -0.46 -8.50 16.19
N LEU A 330 0.08 -8.60 14.97
CA LEU A 330 0.90 -7.59 14.29
C LEU A 330 0.19 -7.12 13.03
N GLY A 331 0.67 -6.06 12.38
CA GLY A 331 0.09 -5.51 11.14
C GLY A 331 0.30 -6.38 9.90
N GLY A 332 0.82 -7.60 10.04
CA GLY A 332 1.21 -8.45 8.92
C GLY A 332 0.06 -9.33 8.46
N ARG A 333 -0.18 -9.40 7.15
CA ARG A 333 -1.14 -10.34 6.55
C ARG A 333 -0.72 -10.74 5.14
N ARG A 334 -1.44 -11.70 4.58
CA ARG A 334 -1.36 -12.07 3.15
C ARG A 334 -2.70 -11.97 2.46
N GLU A 335 -2.68 -12.07 1.13
CA GLU A 335 -3.89 -12.34 0.33
C GLU A 335 -4.41 -13.75 0.57
N ASP A 336 -5.72 -13.95 0.42
CA ASP A 336 -6.40 -15.23 0.68
C ASP A 336 -5.77 -16.42 -0.08
N ASN A 337 -5.33 -16.17 -1.32
CA ASN A 337 -4.69 -17.17 -2.18
C ASN A 337 -3.18 -16.94 -2.35
N GLY A 338 -2.62 -15.95 -1.64
CA GLY A 338 -1.20 -15.63 -1.66
C GLY A 338 -0.40 -16.52 -0.72
N THR A 339 0.92 -16.45 -0.85
CA THR A 339 1.89 -17.07 0.06
C THR A 339 2.89 -16.06 0.60
N GLU A 340 2.69 -14.79 0.32
CA GLU A 340 3.60 -13.70 0.66
C GLU A 340 2.92 -12.82 1.71
N TYR A 341 3.63 -12.54 2.79
CA TYR A 341 3.17 -11.65 3.85
C TYR A 341 3.80 -10.29 3.68
N TYR A 342 2.98 -9.27 3.91
CA TYR A 342 3.37 -7.87 3.87
C TYR A 342 2.80 -7.18 5.10
N TRP A 343 3.44 -6.07 5.48
CA TRP A 343 2.82 -5.11 6.39
C TRP A 343 1.64 -4.43 5.69
N ILE A 344 0.73 -3.86 6.49
CA ILE A 344 -0.39 -3.06 5.98
C ILE A 344 -0.43 -1.67 6.58
N ASN A 345 -0.82 -0.68 5.79
CA ASN A 345 -1.14 0.67 6.25
C ASN A 345 -2.54 0.74 6.91
N ASP A 346 -2.98 1.93 7.33
CA ASP A 346 -4.27 2.15 7.98
C ASP A 346 -5.48 1.88 7.07
N GLN A 347 -5.29 1.90 5.75
CA GLN A 347 -6.29 1.52 4.75
C GLN A 347 -6.25 0.02 4.41
N ASN A 348 -5.47 -0.78 5.14
CA ASN A 348 -5.31 -2.23 4.93
C ASN A 348 -4.71 -2.59 3.55
N GLN A 349 -3.92 -1.68 2.96
CA GLN A 349 -3.16 -1.90 1.73
C GLN A 349 -1.76 -2.39 2.07
N PHE A 350 -1.19 -3.25 1.23
CA PHE A 350 0.16 -3.76 1.48
C PHE A 350 1.22 -2.70 1.25
N ILE A 351 2.20 -2.70 2.16
CA ILE A 351 3.35 -1.81 2.12
C ILE A 351 4.64 -2.62 2.29
N GLY A 352 5.73 -2.04 1.80
CA GLY A 352 7.08 -2.56 1.90
C GLY A 352 7.32 -3.87 1.14
N ASP A 353 8.42 -4.52 1.53
CA ASP A 353 8.87 -5.78 0.92
C ASP A 353 8.23 -7.01 1.57
N CYS A 354 8.25 -8.12 0.83
CA CYS A 354 7.76 -9.42 1.30
C CYS A 354 8.52 -9.92 2.55
N LEU A 355 7.79 -10.13 3.65
CA LEU A 355 8.31 -10.47 4.98
C LEU A 355 8.83 -11.91 5.11
N ASN A 356 8.35 -12.81 4.25
CA ASN A 356 8.78 -14.22 4.23
C ASN A 356 9.65 -14.56 3.02
N SER A 357 10.32 -13.55 2.45
CA SER A 357 11.38 -13.72 1.47
C SER A 357 12.74 -14.02 2.14
N SER A 358 13.71 -14.56 1.38
CA SER A 358 15.05 -14.87 1.91
C SER A 358 15.87 -13.64 2.29
N ASP A 359 15.54 -12.49 1.70
CA ASP A 359 16.29 -11.25 1.86
C ASP A 359 15.64 -10.33 2.91
N SER A 360 14.49 -10.73 3.46
CA SER A 360 13.78 -10.00 4.51
C SER A 360 14.54 -10.03 5.84
N TRP A 361 14.52 -8.90 6.55
CA TRP A 361 14.99 -8.82 7.95
C TRP A 361 14.28 -9.86 8.83
N ALA A 362 13.00 -10.15 8.55
CA ALA A 362 12.15 -11.05 9.31
C ALA A 362 12.54 -12.54 9.13
N GLY A 363 13.33 -12.88 8.11
CA GLY A 363 13.64 -14.25 7.72
C GLY A 363 14.21 -15.12 8.85
N SER A 364 14.96 -14.52 9.79
CA SER A 364 15.53 -15.23 10.95
C SER A 364 14.63 -15.29 12.18
N TYR A 365 13.49 -14.61 12.15
CA TYR A 365 12.58 -14.44 13.29
C TYR A 365 11.29 -15.26 13.17
N TRP A 366 10.99 -15.80 11.99
CA TRP A 366 9.93 -16.78 11.81
C TRP A 366 10.16 -18.03 12.66
N TYR A 367 9.09 -18.55 13.26
CA TYR A 367 9.15 -19.82 13.95
C TYR A 367 9.49 -20.95 12.98
N GLN A 368 10.11 -22.01 13.49
CA GLN A 368 10.58 -23.09 12.64
C GLN A 368 9.41 -23.78 11.92
N GLY A 369 9.40 -23.67 10.59
CA GLY A 369 8.37 -24.24 9.73
C GLY A 369 7.33 -23.24 9.25
N GLU A 370 7.40 -22.00 9.74
CA GLU A 370 6.49 -20.92 9.37
C GLU A 370 7.03 -20.05 8.23
N PRO A 371 6.15 -19.39 7.46
CA PRO A 371 4.69 -19.53 7.52
C PRO A 371 4.17 -20.85 6.95
N SER A 372 3.18 -21.47 7.61
CA SER A 372 2.56 -22.72 7.17
C SER A 372 1.31 -22.52 6.31
N PHE A 373 0.78 -21.30 6.31
CA PHE A 373 -0.42 -20.77 5.63
C PHE A 373 -1.76 -21.32 6.11
N ARG A 374 -1.74 -22.52 6.68
CA ARG A 374 -2.93 -23.27 7.09
C ARG A 374 -2.57 -24.21 8.23
N ASP A 375 -3.34 -24.15 9.31
CA ASP A 375 -3.31 -25.18 10.34
C ASP A 375 -4.30 -26.30 10.00
N THR A 376 -3.82 -27.54 10.16
CA THR A 376 -4.60 -28.78 10.02
C THR A 376 -4.85 -29.46 11.38
N GLY A 377 -4.67 -28.71 12.47
CA GLY A 377 -4.69 -29.14 13.87
C GLY A 377 -5.99 -29.76 14.38
N SER A 378 -6.05 -31.09 14.33
CA SER A 378 -7.01 -32.03 14.94
C SER A 378 -8.49 -31.80 14.63
N ASP A 379 -9.02 -32.57 13.66
CA ASP A 379 -10.37 -33.12 13.39
C ASP A 379 -11.68 -32.38 13.80
N ALA A 380 -11.66 -31.34 14.65
CA ALA A 380 -12.82 -30.70 15.25
C ALA A 380 -13.19 -29.36 14.60
N VAL A 381 -12.24 -28.63 14.02
CA VAL A 381 -12.46 -27.29 13.43
C VAL A 381 -12.25 -27.27 11.89
N GLY A 382 -11.71 -28.36 11.33
CA GLY A 382 -11.34 -28.39 9.91
C GLY A 382 -10.01 -27.67 9.67
N GLU A 383 -9.77 -27.30 8.42
CA GLU A 383 -8.58 -26.55 8.02
C GLU A 383 -8.77 -25.07 8.36
N ILE A 384 -7.85 -24.49 9.14
CA ILE A 384 -7.88 -23.08 9.54
C ILE A 384 -6.92 -22.33 8.63
N THR A 385 -7.42 -21.29 7.95
CA THR A 385 -6.58 -20.40 7.17
C THR A 385 -5.83 -19.45 8.11
N GLU A 386 -4.52 -19.34 7.94
CA GLU A 386 -3.67 -18.52 8.80
C GLU A 386 -3.21 -17.26 8.08
N ASN A 387 -4.10 -16.37 7.65
CA ASN A 387 -3.78 -15.27 6.73
C ASN A 387 -3.24 -13.99 7.40
N VAL A 388 -3.08 -13.97 8.72
CA VAL A 388 -2.55 -12.82 9.48
C VAL A 388 -1.32 -13.21 10.27
N MET A 389 -0.65 -12.27 10.93
CA MET A 389 0.57 -12.54 11.70
C MET A 389 0.38 -12.29 13.20
N ASN A 390 1.07 -13.10 14.00
CA ASN A 390 1.27 -12.83 15.42
C ASN A 390 2.74 -12.98 15.84
N LEU A 391 3.05 -12.41 17.00
CA LEU A 391 4.30 -12.58 17.73
C LEU A 391 4.01 -13.39 18.99
N PHE A 392 4.80 -14.43 19.24
CA PHE A 392 4.61 -15.30 20.41
C PHE A 392 5.93 -15.78 21.00
N CYS A 393 5.92 -16.13 22.28
CA CYS A 393 7.13 -16.54 23.01
C CYS A 393 7.15 -18.06 23.25
N VAL A 394 8.27 -18.69 22.94
CA VAL A 394 8.56 -20.10 23.22
C VAL A 394 9.84 -20.20 24.03
N SER A 395 9.72 -20.69 25.27
CA SER A 395 10.87 -20.91 26.17
C SER A 395 11.77 -19.68 26.36
N GLY A 396 11.19 -18.48 26.33
CA GLY A 396 11.90 -17.21 26.50
C GLY A 396 12.38 -16.54 25.20
N THR A 397 12.17 -17.18 24.05
CA THR A 397 12.49 -16.62 22.73
C THR A 397 11.22 -16.26 21.99
N TRP A 398 11.17 -15.08 21.40
CA TRP A 398 10.03 -14.62 20.60
C TRP A 398 10.19 -15.03 19.13
N TYR A 399 9.07 -15.25 18.46
CA TYR A 399 9.02 -15.65 17.06
C TYR A 399 7.83 -15.02 16.35
N LEU A 400 8.02 -14.70 15.07
CA LEU A 400 6.94 -14.42 14.13
C LEU A 400 6.27 -15.72 13.73
N ASN A 401 4.96 -15.69 13.55
CA ASN A 401 4.16 -16.82 13.14
C ASN A 401 2.97 -16.33 12.34
N ASP A 402 2.57 -17.08 11.32
CA ASP A 402 1.29 -16.83 10.69
C ASP A 402 0.17 -17.49 11.46
N SER A 403 -0.98 -16.85 11.47
CA SER A 403 -2.02 -17.16 12.42
C SER A 403 -3.40 -16.90 11.85
N SER A 404 -4.39 -17.47 12.53
CA SER A 404 -5.77 -17.19 12.24
C SER A 404 -6.17 -15.79 12.71
N ASP A 405 -7.11 -15.19 11.98
CA ASP A 405 -7.78 -13.95 12.37
C ASP A 405 -8.56 -14.08 13.69
N ASP A 406 -8.92 -15.29 14.15
CA ASP A 406 -9.64 -15.53 15.42
C ASP A 406 -8.94 -16.60 16.28
N LEU A 407 -7.81 -16.22 16.89
CA LEU A 407 -6.99 -17.13 17.72
C LEU A 407 -7.75 -17.68 18.93
N ALA A 408 -8.45 -16.80 19.66
CA ALA A 408 -9.18 -17.19 20.86
C ALA A 408 -10.41 -18.03 20.52
N GLY A 409 -11.09 -17.77 19.40
CA GLY A 409 -12.24 -18.54 18.95
C GLY A 409 -11.88 -19.91 18.37
N HIS A 410 -10.78 -20.01 17.61
CA HIS A 410 -10.34 -21.29 17.03
C HIS A 410 -9.57 -22.18 18.02
N TYR A 411 -8.88 -21.60 19.00
CA TYR A 411 -8.12 -22.33 20.02
C TYR A 411 -8.50 -21.96 21.45
N PRO A 412 -9.78 -22.03 21.85
CA PRO A 412 -10.27 -21.47 23.12
C PRO A 412 -9.62 -22.10 24.35
N ASP A 413 -9.37 -23.41 24.34
CA ASP A 413 -8.71 -24.11 25.45
C ASP A 413 -7.24 -23.71 25.65
N LEU A 414 -6.60 -23.17 24.60
CA LEU A 414 -5.18 -22.83 24.61
C LEU A 414 -4.96 -21.32 24.77
N LEU A 415 -5.75 -20.51 24.05
CA LEU A 415 -5.49 -19.10 23.78
C LEU A 415 -6.53 -18.13 24.34
N SER A 416 -7.67 -18.59 24.86
CA SER A 416 -8.60 -17.66 25.52
C SER A 416 -7.95 -17.00 26.74
N GLY A 417 -8.07 -15.68 26.82
CA GLY A 417 -7.41 -14.80 27.79
C GLY A 417 -5.91 -14.64 27.54
N LYS A 418 -5.40 -15.06 26.38
CA LYS A 418 -3.98 -15.02 26.01
C LYS A 418 -3.74 -14.45 24.63
N VAL A 419 -4.71 -13.71 24.10
CA VAL A 419 -4.54 -12.93 22.87
C VAL A 419 -4.37 -11.44 23.23
N GLY A 420 -3.64 -10.73 22.40
CA GLY A 420 -3.46 -9.30 22.48
C GLY A 420 -3.02 -8.74 21.13
N TYR A 421 -2.73 -7.46 21.10
CA TYR A 421 -2.15 -6.76 19.96
C TYR A 421 -1.29 -5.60 20.45
N ILE A 422 -0.41 -5.12 19.57
CA ILE A 422 0.48 -3.99 19.85
C ILE A 422 0.10 -2.87 18.90
N ILE A 423 -0.20 -1.71 19.46
CA ILE A 423 -0.44 -0.47 18.72
C ILE A 423 0.88 0.27 18.58
N GLU A 424 1.16 0.76 17.39
CA GLU A 424 2.27 1.64 17.06
C GLU A 424 1.74 3.04 16.74
N TYR A 425 2.46 4.06 17.19
CA TYR A 425 2.19 5.46 16.88
C TYR A 425 3.45 6.09 16.28
N GLU A 426 3.35 6.49 15.02
CA GLU A 426 4.36 7.28 14.31
C GLU A 426 4.26 8.75 14.76
N GLU A 427 5.39 9.42 14.95
CA GLU A 427 5.47 10.83 15.42
C GLU A 427 5.52 11.87 14.28
#